data_AF-A0A964B4R7-F1
#
_entry.id   AF-A0A964B4R7-F1
#
_cell.length_a   1.000
_cell.length_b   1.000
_cell.length_c   1.000
_cell.angle_alpha   90.00
_cell.angle_beta   90.00
_cell.angle_gamma   90.00
#
_symmetry.space_group_name_H-M   'P 1'
#
loop_
_entity.id
_entity.type
_entity.pdbx_description
1 polymer ?
#
loop_
_entity_poly.entity_id
_entity_poly.type
_entity_poly.pdbx_seq_one_letter_code
_entity_poly.pdbx_strand_id
1 'polypeptide(L)'
;MMGWRFVSDSRGMRLPVHTWSATELPRPYRMDETDSMFFGYADVGRFGLAHSLLAWARCTVWCEQMNAPMLAPIWLRVRIGPYLRCERDKREYFRLFSGADYVHDPRRALLLLTARKLAAETDLPQAPDPSGSPVVVVFRNGVTDGRPAYFHAIRDHSALLRDRLTRMTRPEFRPALPERPFIAAHVRLGDFSPYVEADSKRGITNMQLPIDWYIRSVRMLSERLPAGTPFVVFSDGSDEELAPLLALPNVVRSASREAVTDMLGVAQAAGLISSGSGFAFWGSFLGQVPRLCYPGQKSVGALVDPRLESEWESGEPDAAVVQAFRQRLSDRAA
;
A
#
# COMPACT_ATOMS: atom_id res chain seq x y z
N MET A 1 0.51 -33.01 -13.20
CA MET A 1 -0.94 -33.29 -13.22
C MET A 1 -1.58 -32.46 -12.11
N MET A 2 -2.15 -31.31 -12.46
CA MET A 2 -2.76 -30.38 -11.50
C MET A 2 -4.23 -30.75 -11.29
N GLY A 3 -4.64 -30.94 -10.04
CA GLY A 3 -6.01 -31.22 -9.65
C GLY A 3 -6.76 -29.93 -9.31
N TRP A 4 -7.94 -29.75 -9.92
CA TRP A 4 -8.83 -28.63 -9.64
C TRP A 4 -9.64 -28.90 -8.37
N ARG A 5 -9.65 -27.98 -7.41
CA ARG A 5 -10.66 -27.97 -6.34
C ARG A 5 -11.45 -26.68 -6.41
N PHE A 6 -12.77 -26.83 -6.52
CA PHE A 6 -13.74 -25.74 -6.49
C PHE A 6 -14.33 -25.65 -5.08
N VAL A 7 -14.45 -24.44 -4.53
CA VAL A 7 -15.23 -24.17 -3.32
C VAL A 7 -16.44 -23.35 -3.74
N SER A 8 -17.64 -23.81 -3.41
CA SER A 8 -18.89 -23.12 -3.70
C SER A 8 -19.25 -22.14 -2.59
N ASP A 9 -19.41 -20.85 -2.93
CA ASP A 9 -20.19 -19.91 -2.12
C ASP A 9 -21.64 -19.88 -2.66
N SER A 10 -22.58 -19.66 -1.73
CA SER A 10 -24.04 -19.51 -1.85
C SER A 10 -24.56 -18.53 -2.93
N ARG A 11 -23.68 -17.89 -3.71
CA ARG A 11 -24.03 -17.02 -4.85
C ARG A 11 -23.50 -17.52 -6.20
N GLY A 12 -23.13 -18.79 -6.31
CA GLY A 12 -22.88 -19.45 -7.59
C GLY A 12 -21.68 -18.92 -8.39
N MET A 13 -20.83 -18.08 -7.80
CA MET A 13 -19.63 -17.54 -8.43
C MET A 13 -18.48 -18.53 -8.26
N ARG A 14 -18.06 -19.18 -9.35
CA ARG A 14 -16.87 -20.05 -9.38
C ARG A 14 -15.69 -19.19 -9.83
N LEU A 15 -14.84 -18.77 -8.90
CA LEU A 15 -13.53 -18.21 -9.23
C LEU A 15 -12.46 -19.31 -9.03
N PRO A 16 -11.50 -19.48 -9.96
CA PRO A 16 -10.37 -20.37 -9.73
C PRO A 16 -9.47 -19.77 -8.64
N VAL A 17 -9.24 -20.52 -7.57
CA VAL A 17 -8.30 -20.16 -6.51
C VAL A 17 -6.97 -20.83 -6.83
N HIS A 18 -5.99 -20.04 -7.30
CA HIS A 18 -4.61 -20.50 -7.43
C HIS A 18 -3.88 -20.31 -6.10
N THR A 19 -3.48 -21.40 -5.45
CA THR A 19 -2.52 -21.38 -4.34
C THR A 19 -1.10 -21.36 -4.91
N TRP A 20 -0.36 -20.27 -4.68
CA TRP A 20 1.02 -20.12 -5.14
C TRP A 20 2.02 -20.59 -4.09
N SER A 21 2.98 -21.41 -4.51
CA SER A 21 4.20 -21.72 -3.74
C SER A 21 5.21 -20.58 -3.91
N ALA A 22 5.92 -20.21 -2.83
CA ALA A 22 6.80 -19.03 -2.77
C ALA A 22 8.09 -19.12 -3.61
N THR A 23 8.27 -20.13 -4.46
CA THR A 23 9.55 -20.46 -5.10
C THR A 23 9.60 -20.23 -6.62
N GLU A 24 8.52 -19.78 -7.25
CA GLU A 24 8.49 -19.50 -8.69
C GLU A 24 8.12 -18.04 -8.94
N LEU A 25 9.11 -17.16 -9.04
CA LEU A 25 8.90 -15.83 -9.60
C LEU A 25 8.73 -15.99 -11.12
N PRO A 26 7.60 -15.57 -11.71
CA PRO A 26 7.41 -15.68 -13.16
C PRO A 26 8.38 -14.77 -13.91
N ARG A 27 8.91 -15.29 -15.03
CA ARG A 27 9.79 -14.58 -15.96
C ARG A 27 9.13 -13.28 -16.46
N PRO A 28 9.90 -12.25 -16.84
CA PRO A 28 9.33 -11.03 -17.43
C PRO A 28 8.49 -11.37 -18.66
N TYR A 29 7.28 -10.81 -18.70
CA TYR A 29 6.31 -10.98 -19.77
C TYR A 29 6.88 -10.43 -21.09
N ARG A 30 7.09 -11.32 -22.05
CA ARG A 30 7.30 -11.02 -23.48
C ARG A 30 6.26 -11.80 -24.26
N MET A 31 5.00 -11.35 -24.22
CA MET A 31 4.16 -11.52 -25.40
C MET A 31 4.50 -10.38 -26.34
N ASP A 32 4.55 -10.65 -27.63
CA ASP A 32 4.56 -9.57 -28.63
C ASP A 32 3.33 -8.71 -28.35
N GLU A 33 3.56 -7.50 -27.84
CA GLU A 33 2.52 -6.59 -27.37
C GLU A 33 1.46 -6.34 -28.46
N THR A 34 1.77 -6.60 -29.73
CA THR A 34 0.97 -6.35 -30.93
C THR A 34 -0.33 -7.13 -31.02
N ASP A 35 -0.48 -8.29 -30.36
CA ASP A 35 -1.66 -9.16 -30.55
C ASP A 35 -2.64 -9.16 -29.36
N SER A 36 -2.40 -8.37 -28.32
CA SER A 36 -3.34 -8.34 -27.18
C SER A 36 -4.65 -7.63 -27.53
N MET A 37 -5.76 -8.30 -27.23
CA MET A 37 -7.11 -7.76 -27.39
C MET A 37 -7.59 -6.92 -26.20
N PHE A 38 -7.02 -7.18 -25.02
CA PHE A 38 -7.36 -6.48 -23.80
C PHE A 38 -6.18 -5.68 -23.26
N PHE A 39 -6.48 -4.52 -22.70
CA PHE A 39 -5.52 -3.66 -22.04
C PHE A 39 -6.11 -3.16 -20.73
N GLY A 40 -5.33 -3.19 -19.65
CA GLY A 40 -5.70 -2.56 -18.39
C GLY A 40 -5.25 -1.10 -18.35
N TYR A 41 -6.08 -0.21 -17.82
CA TYR A 41 -5.70 1.18 -17.56
C TYR A 41 -6.09 1.62 -16.16
N ALA A 42 -5.11 2.02 -15.36
CA ALA A 42 -5.34 2.58 -14.04
C ALA A 42 -5.49 4.10 -14.11
N ASP A 43 -6.70 4.59 -13.86
CA ASP A 43 -6.95 6.01 -13.67
C ASP A 43 -6.67 6.40 -12.21
N VAL A 44 -5.40 6.74 -11.96
CA VAL A 44 -4.87 7.03 -10.62
C VAL A 44 -5.39 8.35 -10.00
N GLY A 45 -6.19 9.13 -10.75
CA GLY A 45 -6.87 10.34 -10.26
C GLY A 45 -5.93 11.47 -9.77
N ARG A 46 -6.48 12.42 -9.01
CA ARG A 46 -5.75 13.56 -8.40
C ARG A 46 -5.73 13.44 -6.87
N PHE A 47 -5.24 12.32 -6.38
CA PHE A 47 -5.22 12.01 -4.93
C PHE A 47 -3.79 11.92 -4.40
N GLY A 48 -3.67 11.67 -3.08
CA GLY A 48 -2.40 11.22 -2.47
C GLY A 48 -2.06 9.78 -2.87
N LEU A 49 -0.79 9.40 -2.71
CA LEU A 49 -0.22 8.16 -3.23
C LEU A 49 -1.04 6.92 -2.85
N ALA A 50 -1.36 6.76 -1.57
CA ALA A 50 -2.15 5.64 -1.06
C ALA A 50 -3.48 5.44 -1.79
N HIS A 51 -4.18 6.54 -2.10
CA HIS A 51 -5.45 6.45 -2.81
C HIS A 51 -5.21 6.13 -4.29
N SER A 52 -4.21 6.77 -4.93
CA SER A 52 -3.82 6.47 -6.31
C SER A 52 -3.38 5.01 -6.52
N LEU A 53 -2.74 4.39 -5.53
CA LEU A 53 -2.26 3.01 -5.62
C LEU A 53 -3.38 1.97 -5.70
N LEU A 54 -4.59 2.26 -5.23
CA LEU A 54 -5.68 1.27 -5.25
C LEU A 54 -6.13 0.94 -6.68
N ALA A 55 -6.38 1.95 -7.51
CA ALA A 55 -6.70 1.76 -8.93
C ALA A 55 -5.55 1.06 -9.67
N TRP A 56 -4.32 1.47 -9.38
CA TRP A 56 -3.11 0.85 -9.95
C TRP A 56 -3.01 -0.64 -9.56
N ALA A 57 -3.20 -0.97 -8.28
CA ALA A 57 -3.08 -2.33 -7.78
C ALA A 57 -4.18 -3.24 -8.33
N ARG A 58 -5.43 -2.77 -8.37
CA ARG A 58 -6.54 -3.53 -8.98
C ARG A 58 -6.27 -3.82 -10.45
N CYS A 59 -5.81 -2.81 -11.19
CA CYS A 59 -5.45 -2.97 -12.60
C CYS A 59 -4.29 -3.97 -12.77
N THR A 60 -3.27 -3.87 -11.92
CA THR A 60 -2.11 -4.78 -11.93
C THR A 60 -2.52 -6.23 -11.70
N VAL A 61 -3.34 -6.49 -10.68
CA VAL A 61 -3.84 -7.85 -10.37
C VAL A 61 -4.68 -8.39 -11.52
N TRP A 62 -5.58 -7.58 -12.08
CA TRP A 62 -6.40 -8.00 -13.22
C TRP A 62 -5.57 -8.29 -14.47
N CYS A 63 -4.59 -7.45 -14.77
CA CYS A 63 -3.66 -7.65 -15.89
C CYS A 63 -2.88 -8.96 -15.73
N GLU A 64 -2.43 -9.27 -14.51
CA GLU A 64 -1.75 -10.53 -14.19
C GLU A 64 -2.69 -11.73 -14.40
N GLN A 65 -3.93 -11.66 -13.90
CA GLN A 65 -4.92 -12.75 -14.01
C GLN A 65 -5.37 -13.00 -15.46
N MET A 66 -5.55 -11.94 -16.24
CA MET A 66 -6.02 -12.01 -17.62
C MET A 66 -4.88 -12.14 -18.64
N ASN A 67 -3.63 -12.16 -18.18
CA ASN A 67 -2.45 -12.10 -19.03
C ASN A 67 -2.53 -10.93 -20.04
N ALA A 68 -2.97 -9.77 -19.56
CA ALA A 68 -3.20 -8.57 -20.37
C ALA A 68 -2.12 -7.50 -20.09
N PRO A 69 -1.63 -6.79 -21.12
CA PRO A 69 -0.73 -5.66 -20.93
C PRO A 69 -1.43 -4.49 -20.24
N MET A 70 -0.68 -3.79 -19.38
CA MET A 70 -1.13 -2.59 -18.70
C MET A 70 -0.63 -1.34 -19.43
N LEU A 71 -1.55 -0.42 -19.71
CA LEU A 71 -1.23 0.92 -20.21
C LEU A 71 -0.59 1.75 -19.11
N ALA A 72 0.48 2.50 -19.45
CA ALA A 72 1.22 3.30 -18.47
C ALA A 72 0.29 4.31 -17.76
N PRO A 73 0.20 4.28 -16.41
CA PRO A 73 -0.57 5.26 -15.66
C PRO A 73 0.00 6.68 -15.81
N ILE A 74 -0.87 7.67 -15.74
CA ILE A 74 -0.46 9.08 -15.77
C ILE A 74 -0.21 9.58 -14.35
N TRP A 75 1.04 9.52 -13.91
CA TRP A 75 1.48 10.01 -12.59
C TRP A 75 1.66 11.53 -12.53
N LEU A 76 1.82 12.20 -13.69
CA LEU A 76 1.92 13.66 -13.77
C LEU A 76 0.54 14.29 -13.58
N ARG A 77 0.31 14.85 -12.39
CA ARG A 77 -0.86 15.67 -12.07
C ARG A 77 -0.40 16.90 -11.30
N VAL A 78 -0.75 18.08 -11.81
CA VAL A 78 -0.41 19.36 -11.15
C VAL A 78 -1.17 19.45 -9.82
N ARG A 79 -0.43 19.71 -8.72
CA ARG A 79 -0.95 19.82 -7.35
C ARG A 79 -0.31 21.02 -6.67
N ILE A 80 -1.11 22.06 -6.40
CA ILE A 80 -0.60 23.32 -5.80
C ILE A 80 -0.63 23.25 -4.25
N GLY A 81 -1.56 22.48 -3.68
CA GLY A 81 -1.75 22.38 -2.22
C GLY A 81 -0.50 22.06 -1.40
N PRO A 82 0.31 21.04 -1.75
CA PRO A 82 1.53 20.72 -0.99
C PRO A 82 2.59 21.82 -0.98
N TYR A 83 2.60 22.71 -1.98
CA TYR A 83 3.49 23.88 -2.01
C TYR A 83 2.98 24.97 -1.08
N LEU A 84 1.68 25.27 -1.11
CA LEU A 84 1.06 26.27 -0.24
C LEU A 84 1.16 25.95 1.25
N ARG A 85 1.19 24.65 1.60
CA ARG A 85 1.32 24.17 2.98
C ARG A 85 2.76 23.85 3.40
N CYS A 86 3.75 24.12 2.53
CA CYS A 86 5.14 23.80 2.80
C CYS A 86 5.40 22.32 3.18
N GLU A 87 4.59 21.37 2.68
CA GLU A 87 4.74 19.92 2.95
C GLU A 87 6.11 19.41 2.46
N ARG A 88 6.72 18.44 3.15
CA ARG A 88 7.98 17.82 2.68
C ARG A 88 7.82 17.07 1.36
N ASP A 89 6.72 16.33 1.21
CA ASP A 89 6.34 15.65 -0.03
C ASP A 89 5.48 16.57 -0.91
N LYS A 90 5.96 16.85 -2.13
CA LYS A 90 5.25 17.69 -3.12
C LYS A 90 4.29 16.90 -4.02
N ARG A 91 4.22 15.58 -3.85
CA ARG A 91 3.36 14.65 -4.58
C ARG A 91 3.66 14.65 -6.08
N GLU A 92 4.95 14.78 -6.42
CA GLU A 92 5.49 14.79 -7.78
C GLU A 92 5.71 13.35 -8.30
N TYR A 93 4.65 12.54 -8.28
CA TYR A 93 4.76 11.09 -8.55
C TYR A 93 5.33 10.73 -9.93
N PHE A 94 5.25 11.63 -10.91
CA PHE A 94 5.89 11.45 -12.22
C PHE A 94 7.42 11.35 -12.15
N ARG A 95 8.04 11.93 -11.12
CA ARG A 95 9.48 11.80 -10.86
C ARG A 95 9.80 10.45 -10.23
N LEU A 96 8.91 9.91 -9.42
CA LEU A 96 9.15 8.72 -8.61
C LEU A 96 9.04 7.41 -9.40
N PHE A 97 8.18 7.39 -10.42
CA PHE A 97 7.86 6.20 -11.17
C PHE A 97 8.46 6.22 -12.59
N SER A 98 9.02 5.09 -12.98
CA SER A 98 9.30 4.70 -14.35
C SER A 98 8.09 3.93 -14.90
N GLY A 99 7.98 3.84 -16.23
CA GLY A 99 6.94 3.04 -16.84
C GLY A 99 7.43 1.84 -17.63
N ALA A 100 8.71 1.43 -17.47
CA ALA A 100 9.40 0.47 -18.36
C ALA A 100 8.64 -0.85 -18.62
N ASP A 101 7.80 -1.29 -17.69
CA ASP A 101 7.01 -2.52 -17.78
C ASP A 101 5.60 -2.30 -18.39
N TYR A 102 5.30 -1.13 -18.95
CA TYR A 102 3.97 -0.74 -19.44
C TYR A 102 3.97 -0.40 -20.93
N VAL A 103 2.78 -0.48 -21.54
CA VAL A 103 2.55 0.07 -22.88
C VAL A 103 2.58 1.60 -22.82
N HIS A 104 3.51 2.16 -23.58
CA HIS A 104 3.84 3.59 -23.58
C HIS A 104 3.29 4.36 -24.78
N ASP A 105 3.50 5.67 -24.77
CA ASP A 105 3.24 6.55 -25.91
C ASP A 105 4.18 6.20 -27.08
N PRO A 106 3.72 6.30 -28.35
CA PRO A 106 2.42 6.81 -28.79
C PRO A 106 1.27 5.79 -28.77
N ARG A 107 1.58 4.49 -28.64
CA ARG A 107 0.58 3.42 -28.72
C ARG A 107 -0.50 3.53 -27.64
N ARG A 108 -0.10 3.86 -26.42
CA ARG A 108 -1.00 4.14 -25.30
C ARG A 108 -1.99 5.24 -25.67
N ALA A 109 -1.53 6.35 -26.23
CA ALA A 109 -2.41 7.43 -26.65
C ALA A 109 -3.40 6.97 -27.73
N LEU A 110 -2.95 6.22 -28.74
CA LEU A 110 -3.81 5.65 -29.77
C LEU A 110 -4.90 4.76 -29.14
N LEU A 111 -4.53 3.81 -28.28
CA LEU A 111 -5.48 2.91 -27.61
C LEU A 111 -6.47 3.67 -26.73
N LEU A 112 -6.01 4.68 -25.99
CA LEU A 112 -6.90 5.52 -25.19
C LEU A 112 -7.85 6.38 -26.04
N LEU A 113 -7.54 6.63 -27.32
CA LEU A 113 -8.39 7.39 -28.23
C LEU A 113 -9.37 6.48 -29.00
N THR A 114 -8.94 5.30 -29.44
CA THR A 114 -9.68 4.48 -30.42
C THR A 114 -10.31 3.21 -29.83
N ALA A 115 -9.78 2.67 -28.74
CA ALA A 115 -10.27 1.43 -28.15
C ALA A 115 -11.62 1.63 -27.44
N ARG A 116 -12.44 0.57 -27.41
CA ARG A 116 -13.65 0.54 -26.58
C ARG A 116 -13.24 0.54 -25.11
N LYS A 117 -13.87 1.38 -24.29
CA LYS A 117 -13.58 1.49 -22.85
C LYS A 117 -14.66 0.80 -22.03
N LEU A 118 -14.26 -0.07 -21.11
CA LEU A 118 -15.14 -0.71 -20.13
C LEU A 118 -14.74 -0.27 -18.73
N ALA A 119 -15.71 -0.03 -17.86
CA ALA A 119 -15.43 0.24 -16.45
C ALA A 119 -15.25 -1.07 -15.69
N ALA A 120 -14.16 -1.19 -14.92
CA ALA A 120 -13.88 -2.39 -14.14
C ALA A 120 -14.92 -2.66 -13.04
N GLU A 121 -15.71 -1.65 -12.67
CA GLU A 121 -16.72 -1.74 -11.60
C GLU A 121 -18.03 -2.38 -12.07
N THR A 122 -18.36 -2.29 -13.37
CA THR A 122 -19.67 -2.69 -13.91
C THR A 122 -19.57 -3.69 -15.05
N ASP A 123 -18.47 -3.68 -15.82
CA ASP A 123 -18.40 -4.29 -17.13
C ASP A 123 -17.12 -5.11 -17.32
N LEU A 124 -16.81 -6.01 -16.39
CA LEU A 124 -15.65 -6.91 -16.54
C LEU A 124 -15.93 -7.94 -17.64
N PRO A 125 -15.11 -7.98 -18.72
CA PRO A 125 -15.26 -8.98 -19.76
C PRO A 125 -14.93 -10.37 -19.21
N GLN A 126 -15.79 -11.35 -19.50
CA GLN A 126 -15.59 -12.75 -19.10
C GLN A 126 -14.64 -13.50 -20.05
N ALA A 127 -14.53 -13.06 -21.32
CA ALA A 127 -13.65 -13.62 -22.32
C ALA A 127 -13.34 -12.61 -23.45
N PRO A 128 -12.22 -12.74 -24.18
CA PRO A 128 -11.96 -11.96 -25.38
C PRO A 128 -12.92 -12.38 -26.49
N ASP A 129 -13.51 -11.39 -27.19
CA ASP A 129 -14.14 -11.63 -28.49
C ASP A 129 -13.03 -11.61 -29.54
N PRO A 130 -12.62 -12.75 -30.14
CA PRO A 130 -11.47 -12.83 -31.05
C PRO A 130 -11.57 -11.96 -32.31
N SER A 131 -12.77 -11.43 -32.61
CA SER A 131 -13.06 -10.65 -33.81
C SER A 131 -13.16 -9.14 -33.56
N GLY A 132 -13.04 -8.71 -32.31
CA GLY A 132 -13.33 -7.34 -31.89
C GLY A 132 -12.15 -6.37 -31.94
N SER A 133 -12.48 -5.07 -32.00
CA SER A 133 -11.52 -3.99 -31.74
C SER A 133 -10.91 -4.10 -30.33
N PRO A 134 -9.68 -3.61 -30.10
CA PRO A 134 -9.06 -3.63 -28.78
C PRO A 134 -9.95 -2.98 -27.72
N VAL A 135 -9.93 -3.55 -26.52
CA VAL A 135 -10.72 -3.10 -25.37
C VAL A 135 -9.79 -2.66 -24.25
N VAL A 136 -10.07 -1.48 -23.69
CA VAL A 136 -9.38 -0.93 -22.51
C VAL A 136 -10.31 -1.04 -21.30
N VAL A 137 -9.92 -1.83 -20.31
CA VAL A 137 -10.60 -1.93 -19.02
C VAL A 137 -10.03 -0.86 -18.08
N VAL A 138 -10.88 0.07 -17.66
CA VAL A 138 -10.51 1.24 -16.87
C VAL A 138 -10.81 1.00 -15.41
N PHE A 139 -9.77 1.06 -14.57
CA PHE A 139 -9.86 0.95 -13.13
C PHE A 139 -9.84 2.32 -12.49
N ARG A 140 -10.88 2.63 -11.71
CA ARG A 140 -10.97 3.88 -10.94
C ARG A 140 -10.97 3.60 -9.45
N ASN A 141 -10.60 4.60 -8.68
CA ASN A 141 -10.79 4.54 -7.24
C ASN A 141 -12.25 4.79 -6.89
N GLY A 142 -12.81 3.92 -6.06
CA GLY A 142 -14.11 4.13 -5.42
C GLY A 142 -13.91 4.31 -3.92
N VAL A 143 -14.79 5.10 -3.31
CA VAL A 143 -14.92 5.20 -1.86
C VAL A 143 -16.34 4.78 -1.52
N THR A 144 -16.48 3.84 -0.57
CA THR A 144 -17.77 3.44 -0.01
C THR A 144 -17.69 3.67 1.49
N ASP A 145 -18.58 4.49 2.05
CA ASP A 145 -18.62 4.83 3.48
C ASP A 145 -17.28 5.34 4.05
N GLY A 146 -16.58 6.17 3.26
CA GLY A 146 -15.26 6.71 3.65
C GLY A 146 -14.11 5.71 3.60
N ARG A 147 -14.34 4.47 3.15
CA ARG A 147 -13.32 3.41 3.04
C ARG A 147 -12.96 3.11 1.59
N PRO A 148 -11.74 2.63 1.30
CA PRO A 148 -11.36 2.14 -0.01
C PRO A 148 -12.33 1.04 -0.48
N ALA A 149 -13.11 1.33 -1.52
CA ALA A 149 -13.91 0.30 -2.16
C ALA A 149 -12.96 -0.72 -2.83
N TYR A 150 -13.35 -1.98 -2.88
CA TYR A 150 -12.63 -3.03 -3.64
C TYR A 150 -11.26 -3.48 -3.11
N PHE A 151 -10.82 -3.07 -1.90
CA PHE A 151 -9.55 -3.56 -1.36
C PHE A 151 -9.49 -5.09 -1.22
N HIS A 152 -10.65 -5.72 -0.95
CA HIS A 152 -10.76 -7.17 -0.92
C HIS A 152 -10.27 -7.86 -2.20
N ALA A 153 -10.35 -7.20 -3.36
CA ALA A 153 -9.92 -7.76 -4.64
C ALA A 153 -8.40 -7.88 -4.79
N ILE A 154 -7.61 -7.24 -3.90
CA ILE A 154 -6.15 -7.24 -3.97
C ILE A 154 -5.48 -7.82 -2.73
N ARG A 155 -6.25 -8.24 -1.72
CA ARG A 155 -5.76 -8.60 -0.38
C ARG A 155 -4.71 -9.71 -0.40
N ASP A 156 -4.85 -10.68 -1.30
CA ASP A 156 -3.95 -11.85 -1.37
C ASP A 156 -2.77 -11.63 -2.34
N HIS A 157 -2.63 -10.42 -2.90
CA HIS A 157 -1.64 -10.09 -3.91
C HIS A 157 -0.52 -9.16 -3.42
N SER A 158 -0.31 -9.06 -2.10
CA SER A 158 0.69 -8.16 -1.50
C SER A 158 2.11 -8.34 -2.05
N ALA A 159 2.56 -9.59 -2.21
CA ALA A 159 3.89 -9.91 -2.74
C ALA A 159 4.07 -9.42 -4.19
N LEU A 160 3.10 -9.73 -5.07
CA LEU A 160 3.06 -9.27 -6.45
C LEU A 160 3.07 -7.74 -6.52
N LEU A 161 2.21 -7.09 -5.73
CA LEU A 161 2.08 -5.64 -5.73
C LEU A 161 3.32 -4.93 -5.17
N ARG A 162 3.95 -5.49 -4.14
CA ARG A 162 5.23 -4.98 -3.61
C ARG A 162 6.32 -5.06 -4.68
N ASP A 163 6.43 -6.19 -5.35
CA ASP A 163 7.41 -6.37 -6.43
C ASP A 163 7.16 -5.37 -7.58
N ARG A 164 5.93 -5.30 -8.09
CA ARG A 164 5.55 -4.37 -9.18
C ARG A 164 5.75 -2.91 -8.79
N LEU A 165 5.40 -2.51 -7.55
CA LEU A 165 5.61 -1.16 -7.04
C LEU A 165 7.11 -0.84 -6.96
N THR A 166 7.92 -1.77 -6.46
CA THR A 166 9.37 -1.61 -6.35
C THR A 166 10.03 -1.48 -7.74
N ARG A 167 9.59 -2.29 -8.71
CA ARG A 167 10.09 -2.23 -10.09
C ARG A 167 9.75 -0.92 -10.77
N MET A 168 8.50 -0.46 -10.67
CA MET A 168 8.14 0.82 -11.28
C MET A 168 8.77 2.00 -10.56
N THR A 169 9.07 1.91 -9.26
CA THR A 169 9.83 2.94 -8.54
C THR A 169 11.24 3.06 -9.11
N ARG A 170 11.66 4.28 -9.46
CA ARG A 170 13.00 4.51 -10.01
C ARG A 170 14.07 4.15 -8.96
N PRO A 171 15.24 3.63 -9.37
CA PRO A 171 16.25 3.12 -8.45
C PRO A 171 16.66 4.10 -7.34
N GLU A 172 16.77 5.39 -7.63
CA GLU A 172 17.15 6.45 -6.68
C GLU A 172 16.10 6.70 -5.58
N PHE A 173 14.85 6.27 -5.79
CA PHE A 173 13.76 6.38 -4.81
C PHE A 173 13.40 5.03 -4.18
N ARG A 174 14.18 3.97 -4.44
CA ARG A 174 14.01 2.70 -3.71
C ARG A 174 14.67 2.85 -2.35
N PRO A 175 14.01 2.45 -1.25
CA PRO A 175 14.65 2.46 0.05
C PRO A 175 15.83 1.48 0.04
N ALA A 176 16.92 1.86 0.73
CA ALA A 176 18.00 0.93 1.00
C ALA A 176 17.47 -0.25 1.85
N LEU A 177 18.14 -1.40 1.73
CA LEU A 177 17.94 -2.49 2.69
C LEU A 177 18.42 -2.01 4.06
N PRO A 178 17.62 -2.22 5.13
CA PRO A 178 18.01 -1.80 6.46
C PRO A 178 19.21 -2.62 6.95
N GLU A 179 20.19 -1.97 7.58
CA GLU A 179 21.35 -2.64 8.19
C GLU A 179 20.98 -3.55 9.36
N ARG A 180 19.85 -3.24 10.01
CA ARG A 180 19.30 -4.00 11.14
C ARG A 180 17.78 -3.93 11.12
N PRO A 181 17.08 -4.97 11.61
CA PRO A 181 15.63 -4.93 11.69
C PRO A 181 15.15 -3.84 12.65
N PHE A 182 14.00 -3.27 12.37
CA PHE A 182 13.45 -2.12 13.09
C PHE A 182 11.92 -2.16 13.17
N ILE A 183 11.37 -1.37 14.09
CA ILE A 183 9.93 -1.08 14.19
C ILE A 183 9.66 0.27 13.54
N ALA A 184 8.71 0.34 12.62
CA ALA A 184 8.27 1.59 12.03
C ALA A 184 7.26 2.30 12.96
N ALA A 185 7.34 3.62 13.04
CA ALA A 185 6.28 4.46 13.58
C ALA A 185 5.85 5.45 12.50
N HIS A 186 4.61 5.35 12.02
CA HIS A 186 4.10 6.29 11.04
C HIS A 186 3.21 7.34 11.72
N VAL A 187 3.71 8.57 11.79
CA VAL A 187 3.01 9.73 12.37
C VAL A 187 2.53 10.61 11.23
N ARG A 188 1.23 10.88 11.15
CA ARG A 188 0.64 11.70 10.08
C ARG A 188 0.09 12.99 10.67
N LEU A 189 0.65 14.12 10.23
CA LEU A 189 0.35 15.46 10.74
C LEU A 189 -0.19 16.34 9.60
N GLY A 190 0.69 16.90 8.78
CA GLY A 190 0.42 17.62 7.52
C GLY A 190 -1.01 18.13 7.31
N ASP A 191 -1.74 17.48 6.40
CA ASP A 191 -3.10 17.85 5.98
C ASP A 191 -4.22 17.27 6.86
N PHE A 192 -3.89 16.61 7.97
CA PHE A 192 -4.87 15.98 8.86
C PHE A 192 -5.46 17.00 9.84
N SER A 193 -6.73 16.84 10.18
CA SER A 193 -7.40 17.73 11.13
C SER A 193 -6.89 17.51 12.56
N PRO A 194 -7.04 18.51 13.45
CA PRO A 194 -6.72 18.35 14.86
C PRO A 194 -7.41 17.13 15.48
N TYR A 195 -6.76 16.55 16.49
CA TYR A 195 -7.27 15.40 17.21
C TYR A 195 -8.61 15.70 17.89
N VAL A 196 -9.60 14.82 17.69
CA VAL A 196 -10.82 14.77 18.48
C VAL A 196 -11.05 13.33 18.93
N GLU A 197 -10.99 13.08 20.24
CA GLU A 197 -11.04 11.73 20.79
C GLU A 197 -12.33 10.98 20.43
N ALA A 198 -13.48 11.62 20.60
CA ALA A 198 -14.77 11.03 20.31
C ALA A 198 -14.87 10.58 18.83
N ASP A 199 -14.36 11.40 17.92
CA ASP A 199 -14.37 11.09 16.49
C ASP A 199 -13.39 9.97 16.15
N SER A 200 -12.21 9.99 16.75
CA SER A 200 -11.22 8.92 16.56
C SER A 200 -11.75 7.56 17.00
N LYS A 201 -12.38 7.50 18.17
CA LYS A 201 -12.97 6.26 18.72
C LYS A 201 -14.19 5.79 17.93
N ARG A 202 -14.86 6.68 17.20
CA ARG A 202 -15.92 6.34 16.22
C ARG A 202 -15.38 5.88 14.87
N GLY A 203 -14.05 5.84 14.71
CA GLY A 203 -13.37 5.41 13.49
C GLY A 203 -13.36 6.45 12.38
N ILE A 204 -13.58 7.72 12.71
CA ILE A 204 -13.30 8.82 11.79
C ILE A 204 -11.77 8.87 11.61
N THR A 205 -11.33 8.90 10.35
CA THR A 205 -9.91 8.95 9.98
C THR A 205 -9.49 10.38 9.62
N ASN A 206 -8.25 10.58 9.15
CA ASN A 206 -7.71 11.89 8.75
C ASN A 206 -7.53 12.89 9.91
N MET A 207 -7.27 12.39 11.13
CA MET A 207 -6.93 13.19 12.30
C MET A 207 -5.50 12.95 12.76
N GLN A 208 -4.86 14.01 13.25
CA GLN A 208 -3.55 13.97 13.86
C GLN A 208 -3.65 13.25 15.21
N LEU A 209 -3.23 11.98 15.30
CA LEU A 209 -3.30 11.25 16.56
C LEU A 209 -2.34 11.85 17.61
N PRO A 210 -2.66 11.76 18.91
CA PRO A 210 -1.84 12.39 19.96
C PRO A 210 -0.41 11.87 19.94
N ILE A 211 0.58 12.77 19.95
CA ILE A 211 2.01 12.39 19.96
C ILE A 211 2.33 11.51 21.18
N ASP A 212 1.69 11.78 22.31
CA ASP A 212 1.85 11.02 23.55
C ASP A 212 1.44 9.55 23.41
N TRP A 213 0.50 9.23 22.51
CA TRP A 213 0.15 7.84 22.25
C TRP A 213 1.28 7.09 21.55
N TYR A 214 1.97 7.73 20.59
CA TYR A 214 3.15 7.14 19.96
C TYR A 214 4.27 6.94 20.99
N ILE A 215 4.49 7.92 21.88
CA ILE A 215 5.48 7.83 22.97
C ILE A 215 5.18 6.63 23.88
N ARG A 216 3.92 6.49 24.33
CA ARG A 216 3.50 5.35 25.15
C ARG A 216 3.65 4.02 24.42
N SER A 217 3.32 3.98 23.13
CA SER A 217 3.46 2.77 22.30
C SER A 217 4.93 2.35 22.16
N VAL A 218 5.84 3.29 21.90
CA VAL A 218 7.29 3.03 21.81
C VAL A 218 7.84 2.53 23.14
N ARG A 219 7.46 3.15 24.27
CA ARG A 219 7.90 2.71 25.61
C ARG A 219 7.40 1.31 25.93
N MET A 220 6.11 1.06 25.74
CA MET A 220 5.48 -0.25 25.97
C MET A 220 6.17 -1.36 25.15
N LEU A 221 6.47 -1.09 23.88
CA LEU A 221 7.17 -2.04 23.01
C LEU A 221 8.64 -2.20 23.39
N SER A 222 9.34 -1.12 23.75
CA SER A 222 10.74 -1.18 24.19
C SER A 222 10.95 -2.08 25.40
N GLU A 223 9.99 -2.15 26.32
CA GLU A 223 10.02 -3.05 27.49
C GLU A 223 9.80 -4.52 27.12
N ARG A 224 9.18 -4.78 25.96
CA ARG A 224 8.73 -6.12 25.55
C ARG A 224 9.55 -6.69 24.39
N LEU A 225 10.31 -5.88 23.68
CA LEU A 225 11.14 -6.27 22.55
C LEU A 225 12.62 -6.37 22.98
N PRO A 226 13.51 -6.98 22.17
CA PRO A 226 14.93 -7.04 22.47
C PRO A 226 15.53 -5.66 22.78
N ALA A 227 16.42 -5.59 23.76
CA ALA A 227 17.07 -4.35 24.16
C ALA A 227 17.79 -3.71 22.95
N GLY A 228 17.65 -2.39 22.81
CA GLY A 228 18.25 -1.65 21.68
C GLY A 228 17.49 -1.77 20.36
N THR A 229 16.27 -2.33 20.36
CA THR A 229 15.40 -2.38 19.17
C THR A 229 15.25 -0.97 18.57
N PRO A 230 15.57 -0.77 17.27
CA PRO A 230 15.46 0.54 16.63
C PRO A 230 14.01 0.85 16.28
N PHE A 231 13.62 2.11 16.46
CA PHE A 231 12.36 2.66 15.98
C PHE A 231 12.62 3.73 14.93
N VAL A 232 12.00 3.62 13.76
CA VAL A 232 12.16 4.57 12.65
C VAL A 232 10.84 5.30 12.42
N VAL A 233 10.86 6.62 12.58
CA VAL A 233 9.71 7.51 12.42
C VAL A 233 9.58 7.96 10.96
N PHE A 234 8.45 7.62 10.35
CA PHE A 234 8.03 8.09 9.04
C PHE A 234 6.91 9.11 9.24
N SER A 235 7.12 10.35 8.79
CA SER A 235 6.19 11.45 9.07
C SER A 235 6.35 12.60 8.10
N ASP A 236 5.23 13.26 7.82
CA ASP A 236 5.14 14.51 7.06
C ASP A 236 5.20 15.78 7.94
N GLY A 237 5.23 15.65 9.27
CA GLY A 237 5.38 16.78 10.19
C GLY A 237 6.81 17.29 10.35
N SER A 238 6.99 18.40 11.04
CA SER A 238 8.29 19.03 11.32
C SER A 238 9.07 18.29 12.41
N ASP A 239 10.36 18.60 12.57
CA ASP A 239 11.16 18.00 13.65
C ASP A 239 10.73 18.55 15.02
N GLU A 240 10.22 19.78 15.08
CA GLU A 240 9.67 20.39 16.29
C GLU A 240 8.40 19.67 16.74
N GLU A 241 7.49 19.35 15.82
CA GLU A 241 6.26 18.60 16.12
C GLU A 241 6.56 17.17 16.61
N LEU A 242 7.65 16.57 16.12
CA LEU A 242 8.08 15.22 16.47
C LEU A 242 9.07 15.17 17.64
N ALA A 243 9.56 16.32 18.11
CA ALA A 243 10.65 16.41 19.09
C ALA A 243 10.43 15.53 20.33
N PRO A 244 9.23 15.49 20.95
CA PRO A 244 8.98 14.63 22.11
C PRO A 244 9.16 13.13 21.82
N LEU A 245 8.81 12.68 20.61
CA LEU A 245 8.97 11.29 20.18
C LEU A 245 10.42 10.98 19.81
N LEU A 246 11.09 11.90 19.12
CA LEU A 246 12.49 11.76 18.71
C LEU A 246 13.48 11.86 19.88
N ALA A 247 13.06 12.41 21.02
CA ALA A 247 13.84 12.44 22.24
C ALA A 247 13.96 11.06 22.94
N LEU A 248 13.17 10.07 22.53
CA LEU A 248 13.24 8.72 23.10
C LEU A 248 14.49 7.96 22.61
N PRO A 249 15.07 7.08 23.44
CA PRO A 249 16.23 6.28 23.04
C PRO A 249 15.89 5.34 21.88
N ASN A 250 16.84 5.15 20.98
CA ASN A 250 16.71 4.30 19.78
C ASN A 250 15.59 4.71 18.80
N VAL A 251 15.05 5.93 18.92
CA VAL A 251 14.11 6.49 17.96
C VAL A 251 14.86 7.43 17.02
N VAL A 252 14.72 7.21 15.72
CA VAL A 252 15.29 8.07 14.68
C VAL A 252 14.24 8.38 13.62
N ARG A 253 14.38 9.51 12.95
CA ARG A 253 13.53 9.86 11.80
C ARG A 253 14.07 9.24 10.52
N SER A 254 13.18 8.80 9.63
CA SER A 254 13.54 8.47 8.23
C SER A 254 14.21 9.69 7.58
N ALA A 255 15.36 9.46 6.94
CA ALA A 255 16.07 10.51 6.20
C ALA A 255 15.38 10.89 4.87
N SER A 256 14.54 9.99 4.35
CA SER A 256 13.82 10.19 3.10
C SER A 256 12.74 11.28 3.23
N ARG A 257 12.35 11.81 2.07
CA ARG A 257 11.27 12.80 1.93
C ARG A 257 10.18 12.35 0.96
N GLU A 258 10.41 11.25 0.25
CA GLU A 258 9.52 10.81 -0.82
C GLU A 258 8.57 9.73 -0.32
N ALA A 259 7.28 9.91 -0.62
CA ALA A 259 6.23 9.05 -0.10
C ALA A 259 6.42 7.57 -0.48
N VAL A 260 6.84 7.26 -1.71
CA VAL A 260 7.02 5.85 -2.11
C VAL A 260 8.21 5.21 -1.39
N THR A 261 9.30 5.96 -1.20
CA THR A 261 10.50 5.49 -0.49
C THR A 261 10.15 5.14 0.95
N ASP A 262 9.42 6.03 1.63
CA ASP A 262 8.97 5.83 3.01
C ASP A 262 7.96 4.67 3.11
N MET A 263 7.04 4.54 2.15
CA MET A 263 6.04 3.46 2.13
C MET A 263 6.69 2.09 1.97
N LEU A 264 7.64 1.97 1.02
CA LEU A 264 8.44 0.76 0.82
C LEU A 264 9.40 0.54 2.00
N GLY A 265 9.87 1.60 2.65
CA GLY A 265 10.62 1.53 3.90
C GLY A 265 9.81 0.90 5.02
N VAL A 266 8.57 1.36 5.24
CA VAL A 266 7.63 0.75 6.20
C VAL A 266 7.40 -0.73 5.87
N ALA A 267 7.26 -1.09 4.59
CA ALA A 267 7.07 -2.48 4.16
C ALA A 267 8.27 -3.41 4.49
N GLN A 268 9.43 -2.86 4.86
CA GLN A 268 10.59 -3.61 5.30
C GLN A 268 10.66 -3.80 6.83
N ALA A 269 9.81 -3.12 7.59
CA ALA A 269 9.83 -3.18 9.05
C ALA A 269 9.45 -4.57 9.60
N ALA A 270 9.79 -4.81 10.87
CA ALA A 270 9.35 -5.97 11.64
C ALA A 270 7.98 -5.76 12.30
N GLY A 271 7.60 -4.52 12.56
CA GLY A 271 6.30 -4.12 13.09
C GLY A 271 6.02 -2.64 12.81
N LEU A 272 4.77 -2.21 12.95
CA LEU A 272 4.33 -0.85 12.66
C LEU A 272 3.43 -0.29 13.79
N ILE A 273 3.80 0.85 14.36
CA ILE A 273 2.89 1.75 15.09
C ILE A 273 2.23 2.66 14.05
N SER A 274 0.94 2.45 13.80
CA SER A 274 0.24 3.00 12.64
C SER A 274 -0.62 4.21 12.99
N SER A 275 -0.57 5.24 12.14
CA SER A 275 -1.64 6.22 12.06
C SER A 275 -2.88 5.67 11.33
N GLY A 276 -4.02 6.36 11.44
CA GLY A 276 -5.24 6.08 10.68
C GLY A 276 -5.19 6.48 9.20
N SER A 277 -4.01 6.46 8.58
CA SER A 277 -3.81 6.89 7.20
C SER A 277 -3.76 5.71 6.23
N GLY A 278 -4.24 5.94 5.00
CA GLY A 278 -4.05 4.97 3.91
C GLY A 278 -2.57 4.69 3.62
N PHE A 279 -1.67 5.62 3.91
CA PHE A 279 -0.22 5.43 3.73
C PHE A 279 0.33 4.31 4.61
N ALA A 280 0.07 4.38 5.93
CA ALA A 280 0.51 3.37 6.88
C ALA A 280 -0.10 1.99 6.56
N PHE A 281 -1.38 2.00 6.17
CA PHE A 281 -2.08 0.83 5.70
C PHE A 281 -1.38 0.16 4.51
N TRP A 282 -0.99 0.92 3.48
CA TRP A 282 -0.28 0.36 2.32
C TRP A 282 1.10 -0.19 2.69
N GLY A 283 1.87 0.51 3.54
CA GLY A 283 3.15 -0.01 4.02
C GLY A 283 3.00 -1.36 4.75
N SER A 284 1.99 -1.47 5.62
CA SER A 284 1.66 -2.72 6.31
C SER A 284 1.22 -3.82 5.33
N PHE A 285 0.30 -3.52 4.41
CA PHE A 285 -0.18 -4.46 3.40
C PHE A 285 0.95 -5.00 2.51
N LEU A 286 1.78 -4.12 1.94
CA LEU A 286 2.84 -4.51 1.00
C LEU A 286 3.90 -5.39 1.66
N GLY A 287 4.26 -5.11 2.91
CA GLY A 287 5.25 -5.89 3.66
C GLY A 287 4.67 -7.03 4.49
N GLN A 288 3.34 -7.17 4.52
CA GLN A 288 2.59 -7.94 5.50
C GLN A 288 3.04 -7.64 6.94
N VAL A 289 3.33 -6.37 7.26
CA VAL A 289 3.93 -5.93 8.53
C VAL A 289 2.86 -5.88 9.63
N PRO A 290 3.02 -6.63 10.74
CA PRO A 290 2.12 -6.56 11.89
C PRO A 290 1.95 -5.12 12.40
N ARG A 291 0.74 -4.77 12.82
CA ARG A 291 0.32 -3.38 13.02
C ARG A 291 -0.36 -3.16 14.37
N LEU A 292 0.12 -2.16 15.10
CA LEU A 292 -0.52 -1.59 16.29
C LEU A 292 -1.19 -0.26 15.92
N CYS A 293 -2.50 -0.15 16.11
CA CYS A 293 -3.30 1.02 15.79
C CYS A 293 -3.81 1.73 17.06
N TYR A 294 -4.12 3.01 16.93
CA TYR A 294 -4.93 3.73 17.92
C TYR A 294 -6.39 3.23 17.88
N PRO A 295 -7.14 3.24 18.99
CA PRO A 295 -8.55 2.84 19.01
C PRO A 295 -9.40 3.49 17.91
N GLY A 296 -10.16 2.67 17.20
CA GLY A 296 -11.00 3.07 16.06
C GLY A 296 -10.24 3.31 14.76
N GLN A 297 -8.90 3.29 14.75
CA GLN A 297 -8.10 3.62 13.56
C GLN A 297 -7.73 2.39 12.71
N LYS A 298 -8.15 1.18 13.10
CA LYS A 298 -8.07 -0.04 12.27
C LYS A 298 -9.26 -0.12 11.30
N SER A 299 -9.36 0.85 10.39
CA SER A 299 -10.54 1.01 9.50
C SER A 299 -10.72 -0.10 8.46
N VAL A 300 -9.62 -0.68 7.96
CA VAL A 300 -9.60 -1.81 7.02
C VAL A 300 -8.47 -2.76 7.41
N GLY A 301 -8.75 -4.07 7.39
CA GLY A 301 -7.72 -5.10 7.62
C GLY A 301 -6.72 -5.14 6.48
N ALA A 302 -5.47 -4.80 6.78
CA ALA A 302 -4.38 -4.75 5.80
C ALA A 302 -3.76 -6.13 5.57
N LEU A 303 -3.82 -7.00 6.58
CA LEU A 303 -3.07 -8.25 6.61
C LEU A 303 -3.97 -9.43 6.25
N VAL A 304 -3.35 -10.48 5.71
CA VAL A 304 -4.04 -11.76 5.46
C VAL A 304 -4.45 -12.39 6.80
N ASP A 305 -3.55 -12.40 7.79
CA ASP A 305 -3.87 -12.79 9.16
C ASP A 305 -4.32 -11.57 10.00
N PRO A 306 -5.61 -11.45 10.32
CA PRO A 306 -6.14 -10.30 11.06
C PRO A 306 -5.66 -10.24 12.51
N ARG A 307 -5.11 -11.34 13.08
CA ARG A 307 -4.55 -11.36 14.44
C ARG A 307 -3.25 -10.56 14.55
N LEU A 308 -2.64 -10.24 13.41
CA LEU A 308 -1.46 -9.41 13.33
C LEU A 308 -1.79 -7.91 13.36
N GLU A 309 -3.06 -7.55 13.60
CA GLU A 309 -3.53 -6.17 13.66
C GLU A 309 -4.36 -5.91 14.92
N SER A 310 -3.81 -5.15 15.87
CA SER A 310 -4.46 -4.81 17.13
C SER A 310 -4.67 -3.32 17.28
N GLU A 311 -5.67 -2.94 18.09
CA GLU A 311 -5.83 -1.58 18.58
C GLU A 311 -5.40 -1.53 20.05
N TRP A 312 -4.74 -0.46 20.47
CA TRP A 312 -4.25 -0.31 21.84
C TRP A 312 -4.23 1.14 22.30
N GLU A 313 -4.72 1.39 23.52
CA GLU A 313 -4.74 2.71 24.16
C GLU A 313 -3.82 2.75 25.40
N SER A 314 -3.94 1.73 26.25
CA SER A 314 -3.23 1.57 27.52
C SER A 314 -3.34 0.12 28.00
N GLY A 315 -2.62 -0.22 29.08
CA GLY A 315 -2.63 -1.57 29.66
C GLY A 315 -1.82 -2.59 28.85
N GLU A 316 -2.16 -3.87 29.01
CA GLU A 316 -1.48 -4.95 28.28
C GLU A 316 -1.87 -4.96 26.79
N PRO A 317 -0.89 -4.97 25.87
CA PRO A 317 -1.14 -5.08 24.44
C PRO A 317 -1.57 -6.51 24.06
N ASP A 318 -2.13 -6.65 22.86
CA ASP A 318 -2.39 -7.97 22.29
C ASP A 318 -1.08 -8.76 22.14
N ALA A 319 -1.00 -9.90 22.85
CA ALA A 319 0.18 -10.74 22.88
C ALA A 319 0.55 -11.29 21.49
N ALA A 320 -0.43 -11.52 20.61
CA ALA A 320 -0.18 -12.04 19.27
C ALA A 320 0.62 -11.02 18.42
N VAL A 321 0.25 -9.74 18.50
CA VAL A 321 0.94 -8.67 17.76
C VAL A 321 2.35 -8.45 18.29
N VAL A 322 2.52 -8.39 19.61
CA VAL A 322 3.85 -8.25 20.22
C VAL A 322 4.75 -9.45 19.89
N GLN A 323 4.21 -10.67 19.94
CA GLN A 323 4.98 -11.86 19.58
C GLN A 323 5.37 -11.85 18.10
N ALA A 324 4.49 -11.39 17.21
CA ALA A 324 4.82 -11.24 15.79
C ALA A 324 5.94 -10.22 15.56
N PHE A 325 5.97 -9.11 16.32
CA PHE A 325 7.05 -8.13 16.25
C PHE A 325 8.39 -8.80 16.63
N ARG A 326 8.42 -9.54 17.75
CA ARG A 326 9.64 -10.28 18.19
C ARG A 326 10.11 -11.30 17.17
N GLN A 327 9.19 -12.09 16.64
CA GLN A 327 9.52 -13.13 15.66
C GLN A 327 10.15 -12.48 14.42
N ARG A 328 9.54 -11.44 13.88
CA ARG A 328 10.07 -10.76 12.68
C ARG A 328 11.36 -9.98 12.92
N LEU A 329 11.59 -9.46 14.13
CA LEU A 329 12.89 -8.89 14.50
C LEU A 329 13.97 -9.99 14.47
N SER A 330 13.65 -11.19 14.95
CA SER A 330 14.58 -12.33 14.96
C SER A 330 14.84 -12.87 13.57
N ASP A 331 13.79 -13.11 12.78
CA ASP A 331 13.88 -13.66 11.42
C ASP A 331 14.68 -12.77 10.46
N ARG A 332 14.66 -11.45 10.69
CA ARG A 332 15.36 -10.46 9.84
C ARG A 332 16.76 -10.12 10.35
N ALA A 333 17.14 -10.59 11.54
CA ALA A 333 18.50 -10.46 12.06
C ALA A 333 19.39 -11.64 11.65
N ALA A 334 18.78 -12.77 11.25
CA ALA A 334 19.44 -13.97 10.75
C ALA A 334 19.81 -13.86 9.27
#